data_AF-A0A7E4URQ2-F1
#
_entry.id   AF-A0A7E4URQ2-F1
#
_cell.length_a   1.000
_cell.length_b   1.000
_cell.length_c   1.000
_cell.angle_alpha   90.00
_cell.angle_beta   90.00
_cell.angle_gamma   90.00
#
_symmetry.space_group_name_H-M   'P 1'
#
loop_
_entity.id
_entity.type
_entity.pdbx_description
1 polymer ?
#
loop_
_entity_poly.entity_id
_entity_poly.type
_entity_poly.pdbx_seq_one_letter_code
_entity_poly.pdbx_strand_id
1 'polypeptide(L)'
;MNVSSGCFVEAALTLRRVAELLDGENPEAEIPDFLLDYSRGCTTAGGLKEAMFLEMAEHFDKGEHWEKAIAVLQELIPYYELVLIDYGKLAQLHRRLSELYAKVNSTLRMESCYFYVAFYGTGFPEYWTNRKFVFRGEKLEKLGDFKARMMNKFYGAQTVDTIKNSDHLIGEEGRFLQIIPVTPIQAESTLDSSAGVLLRWYYKHHDITSFELLRPLRCDDTKWTTLMNTESTQLWIQRRVMTVAHPLPDILNFAPVEFEEEPPANNPVEVAINRIEEVNASLRETAELVAIGFTEYTGPLGGKIIGVLKADVGGGVKSYESFFSDEISALATPEEAVSIKKLRKTLLNHVGIIEFCLYVHAARPQLISEVFHSSCVDLFLDYKRAIETRFGKAFSFLPLGNTIYLPASGNLVAASNNLSASSFTGTTSNTNLGGSNSSISLEDANDAKNNVFMRVSGTLLRSTASKARSSAANVTLQRDKKSSHHDAAGTSVDFDKSRDIAEMAYILRNVIRHTVVESPMDDSTETEGDSSEDIDIEDAEDANGSVSTALEPDDPGLT
;
A
#
# COMPACT_ATOMS: atom_id res chain seq x y z
N MET A 1 -17.67 -18.81 15.25
CA MET A 1 -16.92 -19.43 14.14
C MET A 1 -15.80 -18.52 13.64
N ASN A 2 -16.09 -17.29 13.20
CA ASN A 2 -15.03 -16.38 12.73
C ASN A 2 -13.95 -16.10 13.81
N VAL A 3 -14.37 -15.84 15.06
CA VAL A 3 -13.44 -15.66 16.20
C VAL A 3 -12.58 -16.90 16.46
N SER A 4 -13.15 -18.11 16.39
CA SER A 4 -12.39 -19.35 16.59
C SER A 4 -11.39 -19.64 15.48
N SER A 5 -11.60 -19.08 14.29
CA SER A 5 -10.69 -19.17 13.15
C SER A 5 -9.68 -18.02 13.11
N GLY A 6 -9.68 -17.11 14.08
CA GLY A 6 -8.81 -15.92 14.08
C GLY A 6 -9.22 -14.81 13.11
N CYS A 7 -10.39 -14.93 12.47
CA CYS A 7 -10.95 -13.98 11.52
C CYS A 7 -11.74 -12.88 12.28
N PHE A 8 -11.04 -11.99 12.97
CA PHE A 8 -11.68 -10.97 13.81
C PHE A 8 -12.42 -9.90 13.01
N VAL A 9 -11.92 -9.52 11.83
CA VAL A 9 -12.55 -8.49 10.98
C VAL A 9 -13.89 -8.99 10.45
N GLU A 10 -13.92 -10.21 9.94
CA GLU A 10 -15.11 -10.89 9.44
C GLU A 10 -16.13 -11.09 10.58
N ALA A 11 -15.67 -11.36 11.82
CA ALA A 11 -16.52 -11.41 13.00
C ALA A 11 -17.17 -10.06 13.31
N ALA A 12 -16.41 -8.96 13.28
CA ALA A 12 -16.93 -7.62 13.50
C ALA A 12 -17.97 -7.22 12.43
N LEU A 13 -17.71 -7.52 11.15
CA LEU A 13 -18.64 -7.26 10.05
C LEU A 13 -19.92 -8.08 10.18
N THR A 14 -19.82 -9.33 10.65
CA THR A 14 -21.00 -10.15 10.96
C THR A 14 -21.84 -9.50 12.07
N LEU A 15 -21.19 -9.03 13.14
CA LEU A 15 -21.87 -8.34 14.24
C LEU A 15 -22.54 -7.05 13.76
N ARG A 16 -21.91 -6.28 12.86
CA ARG A 16 -22.50 -5.08 12.27
C ARG A 16 -23.82 -5.41 11.59
N ARG A 17 -23.86 -6.48 10.79
CA ARG A 17 -25.09 -6.90 10.10
C ARG A 17 -26.21 -7.30 11.05
N VAL A 18 -25.88 -7.88 12.19
CA VAL A 18 -26.85 -8.20 13.24
C VAL A 18 -27.34 -6.93 13.95
N ALA A 19 -26.44 -5.99 14.25
CA ALA A 19 -26.80 -4.76 14.93
C ALA A 19 -27.67 -3.82 14.07
N GLU A 20 -27.57 -3.91 12.74
CA GLU A 20 -28.46 -3.24 11.78
C GLU A 20 -29.92 -3.74 11.87
N LEU A 21 -30.16 -4.95 12.40
CA LEU A 21 -31.50 -5.48 12.62
C LEU A 21 -32.16 -4.92 13.90
N LEU A 22 -31.37 -4.31 14.79
CA LEU A 22 -31.86 -3.70 16.03
C LEU A 22 -32.34 -2.28 15.77
N ASP A 23 -33.56 -1.99 16.24
CA ASP A 23 -34.14 -0.65 16.16
C ASP A 23 -33.23 0.37 16.87
N GLY A 24 -32.84 1.41 16.14
CA GLY A 24 -31.96 2.47 16.64
C GLY A 24 -32.70 3.65 17.24
N GLU A 25 -34.01 3.77 17.00
CA GLU A 25 -34.80 4.93 17.40
C GLU A 25 -35.28 4.83 18.85
N ASN A 26 -35.62 3.63 19.29
CA ASN A 26 -36.07 3.38 20.66
C ASN A 26 -35.06 2.54 21.47
N PRO A 27 -34.23 3.17 22.33
CA PRO A 27 -33.21 2.47 23.12
C PRO A 27 -33.79 1.54 24.19
N GLU A 28 -35.04 1.75 24.60
CA GLU A 28 -35.76 0.93 25.58
C GLU A 28 -36.56 -0.21 24.95
N ALA A 29 -36.53 -0.36 23.62
CA ALA A 29 -37.22 -1.45 22.94
C ALA A 29 -36.76 -2.82 23.45
N GLU A 30 -37.68 -3.78 23.46
CA GLU A 30 -37.37 -5.17 23.81
C GLU A 30 -36.47 -5.80 22.74
N ILE A 31 -35.64 -6.75 23.15
CA ILE A 31 -34.79 -7.50 22.23
C ILE A 31 -35.68 -8.43 21.41
N PRO A 32 -35.58 -8.44 20.06
CA PRO A 32 -36.35 -9.36 19.23
C PRO A 32 -36.13 -10.82 19.64
N ASP A 33 -37.19 -11.64 19.59
CA ASP A 33 -37.17 -13.04 20.07
C ASP A 33 -36.01 -13.87 19.51
N PHE A 34 -35.67 -13.67 18.24
CA PHE A 34 -34.60 -14.38 17.55
C PHE A 34 -33.18 -14.00 18.02
N LEU A 35 -33.04 -12.93 18.82
CA LEU A 35 -31.78 -12.46 19.39
C LEU A 35 -31.68 -12.65 20.91
N LEU A 36 -32.71 -13.19 21.57
CA LEU A 36 -32.71 -13.40 23.02
C LEU A 36 -31.53 -14.27 23.50
N ASP A 37 -31.22 -15.33 22.75
CA ASP A 37 -30.07 -16.21 23.01
C ASP A 37 -28.71 -15.49 22.88
N TYR A 38 -28.68 -14.34 22.20
CA TYR A 38 -27.49 -13.52 21.96
C TYR A 38 -27.53 -12.18 22.70
N SER A 39 -28.39 -12.07 23.71
CA SER A 39 -28.64 -10.83 24.47
C SER A 39 -27.43 -10.31 25.26
N ARG A 40 -26.36 -11.09 25.45
CA ARG A 40 -25.17 -10.72 26.24
C ARG A 40 -25.52 -10.24 27.67
N GLY A 41 -26.67 -10.65 28.20
CA GLY A 41 -27.18 -10.19 29.49
C GLY A 41 -27.81 -8.78 29.46
N CYS A 42 -27.97 -8.17 28.29
CA CYS A 42 -28.71 -6.94 28.09
C CYS A 42 -30.22 -7.21 28.12
N THR A 43 -30.97 -6.27 28.70
CA THR A 43 -32.45 -6.34 28.77
C THR A 43 -33.13 -5.47 27.71
N THR A 44 -32.41 -4.51 27.13
CA THR A 44 -32.93 -3.58 26.12
C THR A 44 -32.17 -3.73 24.81
N ALA A 45 -32.85 -3.47 23.70
CA ALA A 45 -32.26 -3.44 22.37
C ALA A 45 -31.15 -2.40 22.25
N GLY A 46 -31.32 -1.21 22.88
CA GLY A 46 -30.29 -0.18 22.92
C GLY A 46 -29.02 -0.62 23.66
N GLY A 47 -29.18 -1.28 24.81
CA GLY A 47 -28.06 -1.84 25.57
C GLY A 47 -27.35 -2.97 24.81
N LEU A 48 -28.11 -3.82 24.11
CA LEU A 48 -27.55 -4.87 23.27
C LEU A 48 -26.76 -4.27 22.09
N LYS A 49 -27.30 -3.24 21.45
CA LYS A 49 -26.64 -2.52 20.35
C LYS A 49 -25.34 -1.88 20.82
N GLU A 50 -25.37 -1.18 21.95
CA GLU A 50 -24.16 -0.63 22.59
C GLU A 50 -23.09 -1.71 22.81
N ALA A 51 -23.47 -2.84 23.44
CA ALA A 51 -22.55 -3.95 23.70
C ALA A 51 -21.98 -4.55 22.41
N MET A 52 -22.80 -4.71 21.36
CA MET A 52 -22.35 -5.18 20.06
C MET A 52 -21.34 -4.23 19.41
N PHE A 53 -21.57 -2.91 19.45
CA PHE A 53 -20.67 -1.92 18.87
C PHE A 53 -19.30 -1.88 19.58
N LEU A 54 -19.30 -1.99 20.92
CA LEU A 54 -18.05 -2.09 21.68
C LEU A 54 -17.29 -3.38 21.33
N GLU A 55 -18.00 -4.51 21.21
CA GLU A 55 -17.40 -5.78 20.80
C GLU A 55 -16.84 -5.71 19.37
N MET A 56 -17.57 -5.08 18.44
CA MET A 56 -17.10 -4.83 17.08
C MET A 56 -15.79 -4.04 17.07
N ALA A 57 -15.71 -2.97 17.87
CA ALA A 57 -14.50 -2.15 17.95
C ALA A 57 -13.30 -2.94 18.50
N GLU A 58 -13.51 -3.85 19.46
CA GLU A 58 -12.47 -4.76 19.95
C GLU A 58 -11.99 -5.74 18.87
N HIS A 59 -12.92 -6.33 18.12
CA HIS A 59 -12.59 -7.25 17.04
C HIS A 59 -11.86 -6.54 15.89
N PHE A 60 -12.27 -5.33 15.53
CA PHE A 60 -11.55 -4.51 14.57
C PHE A 60 -10.14 -4.12 15.07
N ASP A 61 -9.96 -3.79 16.35
CA ASP A 61 -8.63 -3.53 16.90
C ASP A 61 -7.72 -4.78 16.84
N LYS A 62 -8.24 -5.96 17.22
CA LYS A 62 -7.52 -7.24 17.09
C LYS A 62 -7.21 -7.58 15.63
N GLY A 63 -8.08 -7.17 14.72
CA GLY A 63 -7.91 -7.30 13.28
C GLY A 63 -6.92 -6.31 12.66
N GLU A 64 -6.44 -5.30 13.39
CA GLU A 64 -5.64 -4.14 12.92
C GLU A 64 -6.41 -3.20 11.96
N HIS A 65 -7.74 -3.17 12.07
CA HIS A 65 -8.67 -2.36 11.27
C HIS A 65 -9.15 -1.14 12.07
N TRP A 66 -8.21 -0.31 12.51
CA TRP A 66 -8.49 0.78 13.44
C TRP A 66 -9.41 1.86 12.87
N GLU A 67 -9.36 2.13 11.56
CA GLU A 67 -10.23 3.09 10.88
C GLU A 67 -11.70 2.67 10.98
N LYS A 68 -11.99 1.39 10.74
CA LYS A 68 -13.33 0.80 10.94
C LYS A 68 -13.72 0.80 12.43
N ALA A 69 -12.79 0.51 13.34
CA ALA A 69 -13.04 0.60 14.79
C ALA A 69 -13.40 2.03 15.24
N ILE A 70 -12.68 3.03 14.73
CA ILE A 70 -12.94 4.46 14.99
C ILE A 70 -14.32 4.83 14.48
N ALA A 71 -14.67 4.47 13.25
CA ALA A 71 -15.98 4.78 12.66
C ALA A 71 -17.11 4.21 13.53
N VAL A 72 -17.02 2.93 13.93
CA VAL A 72 -18.02 2.30 14.81
C VAL A 72 -18.14 2.99 16.17
N LEU A 73 -17.02 3.38 16.78
CA LEU A 73 -17.06 4.10 18.06
C LEU A 73 -17.61 5.53 17.91
N GLN A 74 -17.35 6.20 16.78
CA GLN A 74 -17.91 7.52 16.51
C GLN A 74 -19.43 7.48 16.38
N GLU A 75 -20.00 6.40 15.83
CA GLU A 75 -21.45 6.19 15.76
C GLU A 75 -22.10 6.13 17.17
N LEU A 76 -21.36 5.75 18.22
CA LEU A 76 -21.85 5.72 19.61
C LEU A 76 -21.80 7.08 20.33
N ILE A 77 -21.06 8.07 19.82
CA ILE A 77 -20.96 9.40 20.44
C ILE A 77 -22.35 10.06 20.61
N PRO A 78 -23.16 10.23 19.55
CA PRO A 78 -24.47 10.87 19.69
C PRO A 78 -25.40 10.09 20.64
N TYR A 79 -25.25 8.76 20.71
CA TYR A 79 -26.01 7.93 21.64
C TYR A 79 -25.67 8.25 23.10
N TYR A 80 -24.39 8.45 23.43
CA TYR A 80 -23.99 8.85 24.79
C TYR A 80 -24.27 10.31 25.13
N GLU A 81 -24.22 11.22 24.14
CA GLU A 81 -24.45 12.65 24.37
C GLU A 81 -25.94 13.02 24.45
N LEU A 82 -26.77 12.45 23.58
CA LEU A 82 -28.15 12.89 23.37
C LEU A 82 -29.19 11.95 23.98
N VAL A 83 -28.90 10.64 24.02
CA VAL A 83 -29.89 9.62 24.44
C VAL A 83 -29.67 9.20 25.88
N LEU A 84 -28.48 8.70 26.22
CA LEU A 84 -28.17 8.24 27.58
C LEU A 84 -27.66 9.35 28.51
N ILE A 85 -27.05 10.41 27.95
CA ILE A 85 -26.43 11.53 28.69
C ILE A 85 -25.43 11.02 29.75
N ASP A 86 -24.56 10.08 29.35
CA ASP A 86 -23.52 9.48 30.21
C ASP A 86 -22.12 9.97 29.81
N TYR A 87 -21.71 11.07 30.44
CA TYR A 87 -20.37 11.65 30.21
C TYR A 87 -19.23 10.76 30.74
N GLY A 88 -19.50 9.84 31.66
CA GLY A 88 -18.50 8.90 32.18
C GLY A 88 -18.11 7.87 31.11
N LYS A 89 -19.10 7.30 30.42
CA LYS A 89 -18.88 6.43 29.25
C LYS A 89 -18.29 7.20 28.08
N LEU A 90 -18.78 8.41 27.81
CA LEU A 90 -18.27 9.25 26.73
C LEU A 90 -16.77 9.57 26.91
N ALA A 91 -16.34 9.88 28.14
CA ALA A 91 -14.92 10.11 28.43
C ALA A 91 -14.06 8.87 28.17
N GLN A 92 -14.55 7.67 28.50
CA GLN A 92 -13.86 6.42 28.19
C GLN A 92 -13.79 6.17 26.69
N LEU A 93 -14.86 6.44 25.96
CA LEU A 93 -14.92 6.29 24.50
C LEU A 93 -13.92 7.24 23.81
N HIS A 94 -13.80 8.50 24.22
CA HIS A 94 -12.82 9.42 23.64
C HIS A 94 -11.37 9.02 23.96
N ARG A 95 -11.09 8.48 25.15
CA ARG A 95 -9.77 7.90 25.44
C ARG A 95 -9.46 6.75 24.49
N ARG A 96 -10.44 5.89 24.26
CA ARG A 96 -10.32 4.76 23.33
C ARG A 96 -10.09 5.22 21.89
N LEU A 97 -10.81 6.24 21.43
CA LEU A 97 -10.58 6.85 20.12
C LEU A 97 -9.15 7.41 20.00
N SER A 98 -8.67 8.12 21.03
CA SER A 98 -7.30 8.64 21.06
C SER A 98 -6.25 7.54 20.91
N GLU A 99 -6.44 6.38 21.57
CA GLU A 99 -5.55 5.23 21.43
C GLU A 99 -5.54 4.68 20.00
N LEU A 100 -6.72 4.57 19.37
CA LEU A 100 -6.84 4.07 18.00
C LEU A 100 -6.20 5.03 16.99
N TYR A 101 -6.41 6.34 17.11
CA TYR A 101 -5.73 7.33 16.27
C TYR A 101 -4.21 7.27 16.42
N ALA A 102 -3.71 7.06 17.64
CA ALA A 102 -2.28 6.87 17.85
C ALA A 102 -1.76 5.62 17.14
N LYS A 103 -2.49 4.50 17.19
CA LYS A 103 -2.13 3.26 16.48
C LYS A 103 -2.06 3.45 14.97
N VAL A 104 -3.06 4.12 14.36
CA VAL A 104 -3.09 4.42 12.91
C VAL A 104 -1.82 5.14 12.45
N ASN A 105 -1.31 6.07 13.26
CA ASN A 105 -0.13 6.87 12.92
C ASN A 105 1.22 6.26 13.33
N SER A 106 1.24 5.24 14.18
CA SER A 106 2.50 4.73 14.77
C SER A 106 2.78 3.25 14.54
N THR A 107 1.81 2.50 14.02
CA THR A 107 1.95 1.05 13.88
C THR A 107 1.89 0.63 12.41
N LEU A 108 2.88 -0.15 12.00
CA LEU A 108 2.93 -0.76 10.67
C LEU A 108 1.97 -1.95 10.59
N ARG A 109 1.32 -2.10 9.43
CA ARG A 109 0.41 -3.19 9.13
C ARG A 109 1.04 -4.16 8.15
N MET A 110 0.57 -5.41 8.19
CA MET A 110 0.98 -6.43 7.24
C MET A 110 -0.02 -6.51 6.09
N GLU A 111 0.49 -6.61 4.87
CA GLU A 111 -0.35 -6.78 3.68
C GLU A 111 -1.08 -8.14 3.72
N SER A 112 -2.36 -8.13 3.35
CA SER A 112 -3.12 -9.36 3.16
C SER A 112 -2.77 -9.98 1.80
N CYS A 113 -2.58 -11.30 1.76
CA CYS A 113 -2.42 -12.01 0.49
C CYS A 113 -3.79 -12.30 -0.13
N TYR A 114 -3.89 -12.27 -1.46
CA TYR A 114 -5.10 -12.61 -2.19
C TYR A 114 -4.85 -13.72 -3.20
N PHE A 115 -5.81 -14.62 -3.35
CA PHE A 115 -5.74 -15.77 -4.23
C PHE A 115 -6.97 -15.87 -5.10
N TYR A 116 -6.78 -15.82 -6.41
CA TYR A 116 -7.79 -16.22 -7.38
C TYR A 116 -7.94 -17.74 -7.34
N VAL A 117 -9.19 -18.20 -7.22
CA VAL A 117 -9.54 -19.61 -7.21
C VAL A 117 -10.67 -19.85 -8.20
N ALA A 118 -10.40 -20.66 -9.21
CA ALA A 118 -11.41 -21.13 -10.16
C ALA A 118 -11.68 -22.62 -9.94
N PHE A 119 -12.97 -22.94 -9.87
CA PHE A 119 -13.49 -24.29 -9.69
C PHE A 119 -13.99 -24.79 -11.05
N TYR A 120 -13.38 -25.83 -11.60
CA TYR A 120 -13.77 -26.42 -12.88
C TYR A 120 -14.22 -27.88 -12.72
N GLY A 121 -15.11 -28.31 -13.60
CA GLY A 121 -15.63 -29.67 -13.69
C GLY A 121 -16.93 -29.86 -12.91
N THR A 122 -17.64 -30.94 -13.23
CA THR A 122 -19.01 -31.20 -12.73
C THR A 122 -19.07 -31.80 -11.32
N GLY A 123 -17.93 -32.15 -10.72
CA GLY A 123 -17.87 -32.85 -9.44
C GLY A 123 -17.97 -31.97 -8.19
N PHE A 124 -18.08 -30.65 -8.34
CA PHE A 124 -18.29 -29.72 -7.22
C PHE A 124 -19.78 -29.56 -6.87
N PRO A 125 -20.13 -29.10 -5.66
CA PRO A 125 -21.48 -28.63 -5.35
C PRO A 125 -21.86 -27.43 -6.21
N GLU A 126 -23.15 -27.26 -6.53
CA GLU A 126 -23.69 -26.23 -7.44
C GLU A 126 -23.18 -24.80 -7.17
N TYR A 127 -22.99 -24.45 -5.90
CA TYR A 127 -22.46 -23.14 -5.52
C TYR A 127 -21.03 -22.88 -6.02
N TRP A 128 -20.20 -23.92 -6.11
CA TRP A 128 -18.79 -23.82 -6.52
C TRP A 128 -18.59 -24.17 -7.99
N THR A 129 -19.41 -25.06 -8.55
CA THR A 129 -19.24 -25.60 -9.90
C THR A 129 -19.12 -24.51 -10.95
N ASN A 130 -17.99 -24.51 -11.67
CA ASN A 130 -17.70 -23.59 -12.77
C ASN A 130 -17.76 -22.11 -12.37
N ARG A 131 -17.45 -21.80 -11.10
CA ARG A 131 -17.40 -20.43 -10.57
C ARG A 131 -15.98 -20.04 -10.18
N LYS A 132 -15.75 -18.73 -10.18
CA LYS A 132 -14.47 -18.08 -9.92
C LYS A 132 -14.61 -17.16 -8.72
N PHE A 133 -13.63 -17.15 -7.84
CA PHE A 133 -13.63 -16.38 -6.60
C PHE A 133 -12.25 -15.77 -6.35
N VAL A 134 -12.20 -14.68 -5.58
CA VAL A 134 -10.98 -14.20 -4.95
C VAL A 134 -11.09 -14.45 -3.45
N PHE A 135 -10.09 -15.12 -2.89
CA PHE A 135 -9.96 -15.39 -1.47
C PHE A 135 -8.94 -14.44 -0.85
N ARG A 136 -9.32 -13.85 0.29
CA ARG A 136 -8.39 -13.20 1.22
C ARG A 136 -7.70 -14.28 2.05
N GLY A 137 -6.39 -14.34 1.94
CA GLY A 137 -5.53 -15.23 2.70
C GLY A 137 -5.42 -14.81 4.17
N GLU A 138 -5.03 -15.77 5.00
CA GLU A 138 -4.66 -15.52 6.40
C GLU A 138 -3.36 -14.71 6.50
N LYS A 139 -3.08 -14.15 7.68
CA LYS A 139 -1.85 -13.37 7.91
C LYS A 139 -0.62 -14.23 7.57
N LEU A 140 0.24 -13.72 6.69
CA LEU A 140 1.47 -14.40 6.23
C LEU A 140 1.24 -15.74 5.51
N GLU A 141 0.02 -16.02 5.05
CA GLU A 141 -0.27 -17.28 4.36
C GLU A 141 0.45 -17.34 3.00
N LYS A 142 1.25 -18.39 2.80
CA LYS A 142 1.92 -18.62 1.52
C LYS A 142 1.01 -19.42 0.59
N LEU A 143 1.24 -19.29 -0.71
CA LEU A 143 0.51 -20.04 -1.74
C LEU A 143 0.48 -21.56 -1.47
N GLY A 144 1.59 -22.15 -1.02
CA GLY A 144 1.65 -23.59 -0.72
C GLY A 144 0.73 -24.00 0.43
N ASP A 145 0.69 -23.20 1.50
CA ASP A 145 -0.16 -23.44 2.67
C ASP A 145 -1.64 -23.27 2.29
N PHE A 146 -1.96 -22.23 1.53
CA PHE A 146 -3.30 -21.99 1.00
C PHE A 146 -3.76 -23.13 0.07
N LYS A 147 -2.91 -23.57 -0.87
CA LYS A 147 -3.19 -24.72 -1.74
C LYS A 147 -3.51 -25.96 -0.91
N ALA A 148 -2.68 -26.29 0.09
CA ALA A 148 -2.91 -27.45 0.96
C ALA A 148 -4.24 -27.34 1.72
N ARG A 149 -4.57 -26.16 2.26
CA ARG A 149 -5.84 -25.90 2.96
C ARG A 149 -7.05 -26.09 2.05
N MET A 150 -6.99 -25.58 0.83
CA MET A 150 -8.07 -25.74 -0.16
C MET A 150 -8.25 -27.20 -0.60
N MET A 151 -7.16 -27.92 -0.82
CA MET A 151 -7.20 -29.33 -1.20
C MET A 151 -7.74 -30.23 -0.07
N ASN A 152 -7.45 -29.90 1.19
CA ASN A 152 -8.05 -30.58 2.35
C ASN A 152 -9.55 -30.27 2.50
N LYS A 153 -10.00 -29.09 2.10
CA LYS A 153 -11.42 -28.71 2.14
C LYS A 153 -12.22 -29.41 1.04
N PHE A 154 -11.64 -29.56 -0.15
CA PHE A 154 -12.27 -30.18 -1.32
C PHE A 154 -11.55 -31.49 -1.69
N TYR A 155 -11.78 -32.54 -0.89
CA TYR A 155 -11.18 -33.86 -1.10
C TYR A 155 -11.38 -34.38 -2.52
N GLY A 156 -10.30 -34.89 -3.14
CA GLY A 156 -10.36 -35.44 -4.50
C GLY A 156 -10.34 -34.38 -5.61
N ALA A 157 -10.14 -33.11 -5.29
CA ALA A 157 -9.79 -32.11 -6.28
C ALA A 157 -8.37 -32.34 -6.83
N GLN A 158 -8.13 -31.92 -8.07
CA GLN A 158 -6.82 -31.88 -8.73
C GLN A 158 -6.42 -30.43 -8.96
N THR A 159 -5.15 -30.10 -8.72
CA THR A 159 -4.67 -28.73 -8.93
C THR A 159 -4.34 -28.50 -10.42
N VAL A 160 -4.79 -27.36 -10.94
CA VAL A 160 -4.42 -26.85 -12.26
C VAL A 160 -3.29 -25.85 -12.08
N ASP A 161 -2.09 -26.20 -12.55
CA ASP A 161 -0.89 -25.38 -12.37
C ASP A 161 -0.69 -24.32 -13.46
N THR A 162 -1.54 -24.33 -14.49
CA THR A 162 -1.49 -23.34 -15.58
C THR A 162 -2.03 -21.99 -15.09
N ILE A 163 -1.37 -20.89 -15.46
CA ILE A 163 -1.83 -19.50 -15.16
C ILE A 163 -2.91 -19.04 -16.15
N LYS A 164 -2.91 -19.60 -17.37
CA LYS A 164 -3.91 -19.29 -18.40
C LYS A 164 -5.30 -19.76 -18.00
N ASN A 165 -6.32 -19.18 -18.63
CA ASN A 165 -7.69 -19.64 -18.42
C ASN A 165 -7.86 -21.10 -18.88
N SER A 166 -8.52 -21.92 -18.06
CA SER A 166 -8.70 -23.35 -18.28
C SER A 166 -10.17 -23.72 -18.51
N ASP A 167 -10.90 -22.89 -19.26
CA ASP A 167 -12.34 -23.08 -19.52
C ASP A 167 -12.69 -24.40 -20.24
N HIS A 168 -11.72 -25.04 -20.90
CA HIS A 168 -11.89 -26.38 -21.46
C HIS A 168 -12.27 -27.44 -20.41
N LEU A 169 -11.99 -27.20 -19.12
CA LEU A 169 -12.31 -28.11 -18.01
C LEU A 169 -13.74 -27.96 -17.46
N ILE A 170 -14.52 -26.98 -17.93
CA ILE A 170 -15.87 -26.67 -17.41
C ILE A 170 -16.83 -27.87 -17.52
N GLY A 171 -16.69 -28.68 -18.56
CA GLY A 171 -17.53 -29.85 -18.84
C GLY A 171 -16.93 -31.20 -18.44
N GLU A 172 -15.70 -31.22 -17.93
CA GLU A 172 -15.00 -32.46 -17.59
C GLU A 172 -15.56 -33.10 -16.30
N GLU A 173 -15.62 -34.43 -16.29
CA GLU A 173 -16.00 -35.19 -15.09
C GLU A 173 -14.85 -35.16 -14.08
N GLY A 174 -15.03 -34.41 -12.99
CA GLY A 174 -14.01 -34.29 -11.96
C GLY A 174 -14.11 -33.00 -11.16
N ARG A 175 -13.08 -32.77 -10.34
CA ARG A 175 -12.92 -31.56 -9.53
C ARG A 175 -11.54 -30.99 -9.81
N PHE A 176 -11.48 -29.85 -10.47
CA PHE A 176 -10.22 -29.20 -10.82
C PHE A 176 -10.18 -27.81 -10.17
N LEU A 177 -9.11 -27.51 -9.43
CA LEU A 177 -8.88 -26.25 -8.74
C LEU A 177 -7.69 -25.53 -9.34
N GLN A 178 -7.94 -24.36 -9.91
CA GLN A 178 -6.88 -23.43 -10.29
C GLN A 178 -6.71 -22.41 -9.17
N ILE A 179 -5.49 -22.29 -8.64
CA ILE A 179 -5.18 -21.39 -7.51
C ILE A 179 -3.98 -20.53 -7.87
N ILE A 180 -4.17 -19.22 -7.97
CA ILE A 180 -3.17 -18.26 -8.44
C ILE A 180 -3.13 -17.06 -7.49
N PRO A 181 -1.94 -16.61 -7.02
CA PRO A 181 -1.84 -15.37 -6.26
C PRO A 181 -2.16 -14.16 -7.15
N VAL A 182 -2.93 -13.22 -6.63
CA VAL A 182 -3.30 -11.98 -7.33
C VAL A 182 -2.90 -10.76 -6.50
N THR A 183 -2.62 -9.66 -7.17
CA THR A 183 -2.31 -8.39 -6.52
C THR A 183 -3.56 -7.51 -6.47
N PRO A 184 -3.84 -6.84 -5.34
CA PRO A 184 -4.95 -5.91 -5.26
C PRO A 184 -4.66 -4.66 -6.10
N ILE A 185 -5.67 -4.22 -6.84
CA ILE A 185 -5.65 -2.93 -7.53
C ILE A 185 -6.26 -1.92 -6.56
N GLN A 186 -5.51 -0.86 -6.29
CA GLN A 186 -6.00 0.24 -5.47
C GLN A 186 -7.27 0.82 -6.09
N ALA A 187 -8.35 0.89 -5.30
CA ALA A 187 -9.53 1.65 -5.69
C ALA A 187 -9.16 3.14 -5.79
N GLU A 188 -9.78 3.85 -6.72
CA GLU A 188 -9.52 5.28 -6.92
C GLU A 188 -9.82 6.03 -5.62
N SER A 189 -8.75 6.41 -4.89
CA SER A 189 -8.89 6.99 -3.57
C SER A 189 -8.94 8.51 -3.70
N THR A 190 -9.94 9.13 -3.08
CA THR A 190 -10.01 10.59 -2.89
C THR A 190 -8.96 11.12 -1.91
N LEU A 191 -8.15 10.23 -1.32
CA LEU A 191 -7.15 10.60 -0.33
C LEU A 191 -6.05 11.42 -1.01
N ASP A 192 -5.86 12.65 -0.50
CA ASP A 192 -4.78 13.51 -0.95
C ASP A 192 -3.44 12.77 -0.81
N SER A 193 -2.61 12.88 -1.83
CA SER A 193 -1.27 12.30 -1.83
C SER A 193 -0.43 12.86 -0.68
N SER A 194 -0.76 14.03 -0.11
CA SER A 194 -0.12 14.58 1.09
C SER A 194 -0.40 13.84 2.41
N ALA A 195 -1.36 12.91 2.43
CA ALA A 195 -1.68 12.11 3.62
C ALA A 195 -0.48 11.25 4.09
N GLY A 196 -0.43 10.93 5.38
CA GLY A 196 0.65 10.12 5.95
C GLY A 196 0.79 8.74 5.29
N VAL A 197 2.02 8.25 5.13
CA VAL A 197 2.34 6.99 4.44
C VAL A 197 1.56 5.79 4.98
N LEU A 198 1.37 5.68 6.30
CA LEU A 198 0.64 4.58 6.93
C LEU A 198 -0.87 4.62 6.63
N LEU A 199 -1.43 5.82 6.47
CA LEU A 199 -2.83 5.99 6.12
C LEU A 199 -3.06 5.70 4.65
N ARG A 200 -2.18 6.19 3.76
CA ARG A 200 -2.23 5.84 2.34
C ARG A 200 -2.08 4.33 2.13
N TRP A 201 -1.21 3.68 2.91
CA TRP A 201 -1.07 2.22 2.89
C TRP A 201 -2.38 1.53 3.21
N TYR A 202 -3.13 1.98 4.24
CA TYR A 202 -4.40 1.38 4.60
C TYR A 202 -5.40 1.42 3.44
N TYR A 203 -5.66 2.59 2.88
CA TYR A 203 -6.62 2.75 1.79
C TYR A 203 -6.19 2.10 0.47
N LYS A 204 -4.89 1.87 0.28
CA LYS A 204 -4.37 1.11 -0.86
C LYS A 204 -4.72 -0.39 -0.77
N HIS A 205 -4.80 -0.94 0.44
CA HIS A 205 -4.91 -2.38 0.68
C HIS A 205 -6.22 -2.79 1.35
N HIS A 206 -7.23 -1.93 1.35
CA HIS A 206 -8.47 -2.13 2.09
C HIS A 206 -9.69 -1.76 1.25
N ASP A 207 -10.81 -2.45 1.51
CA ASP A 207 -12.06 -2.38 0.73
C ASP A 207 -11.82 -2.54 -0.78
N ILE A 208 -10.98 -3.54 -1.12
CA ILE A 208 -10.55 -3.80 -2.50
C ILE A 208 -11.61 -4.58 -3.25
N THR A 209 -12.01 -4.08 -4.42
CA THR A 209 -12.95 -4.74 -5.34
C THR A 209 -12.27 -5.30 -6.59
N SER A 210 -11.08 -4.82 -6.92
CA SER A 210 -10.41 -5.16 -8.18
C SER A 210 -9.03 -5.76 -7.91
N PHE A 211 -8.70 -6.79 -8.67
CA PHE A 211 -7.46 -7.55 -8.54
C PHE A 211 -6.84 -7.74 -9.91
N GLU A 212 -5.52 -7.86 -9.97
CA GLU A 212 -4.82 -8.16 -11.20
C GLU A 212 -3.93 -9.40 -11.09
N LEU A 213 -3.77 -10.03 -12.24
CA LEU A 213 -2.83 -11.09 -12.50
C LEU A 213 -1.95 -10.68 -13.67
N LEU A 214 -0.64 -10.62 -13.43
CA LEU A 214 0.36 -10.31 -14.44
C LEU A 214 1.02 -11.58 -14.94
N ARG A 215 0.98 -11.80 -16.26
CA ARG A 215 1.58 -12.95 -16.93
C ARG A 215 2.64 -12.47 -17.92
N PRO A 216 3.93 -12.78 -17.72
CA PRO A 216 4.97 -12.44 -18.68
C PRO A 216 4.77 -13.25 -19.97
N LEU A 217 4.92 -12.58 -21.10
CA LEU A 217 4.93 -13.15 -22.44
C LEU A 217 6.27 -12.85 -23.09
N ARG A 218 6.85 -13.87 -23.72
CA ARG A 218 8.03 -13.71 -24.56
C ARG A 218 7.57 -13.65 -26.00
N CYS A 219 7.74 -12.50 -26.64
CA CYS A 219 7.37 -12.27 -28.02
C CYS A 219 8.63 -12.08 -28.86
N ASP A 220 8.92 -13.09 -29.68
CA ASP A 220 9.94 -13.02 -30.72
C ASP A 220 9.24 -12.53 -32.02
N ASP A 221 9.96 -11.81 -32.89
CA ASP A 221 9.46 -11.23 -34.15
C ASP A 221 8.51 -10.02 -34.05
N THR A 222 8.69 -9.21 -33.02
CA THR A 222 8.06 -7.87 -32.93
C THR A 222 8.98 -6.78 -33.50
N LYS A 223 8.42 -5.62 -33.85
CA LYS A 223 9.21 -4.43 -34.26
C LYS A 223 10.32 -4.05 -33.28
N TRP A 224 10.11 -4.34 -31.99
CA TRP A 224 11.07 -4.11 -30.91
C TRP A 224 12.25 -5.09 -30.96
N THR A 225 12.02 -6.31 -31.42
CA THR A 225 13.05 -7.36 -31.55
C THR A 225 13.80 -7.33 -32.88
N THR A 226 13.26 -6.68 -33.91
CA THR A 226 13.91 -6.53 -35.22
C THR A 226 15.16 -5.66 -35.16
N LEU A 227 15.14 -4.62 -34.31
CA LEU A 227 16.25 -3.68 -34.17
C LEU A 227 17.30 -4.18 -33.16
N MET A 228 16.85 -4.72 -32.03
CA MET A 228 17.76 -5.33 -31.06
C MET A 228 17.04 -6.39 -30.24
N ASN A 229 17.55 -7.62 -30.30
CA ASN A 229 16.92 -8.77 -29.67
C ASN A 229 17.44 -8.97 -28.24
N THR A 230 16.85 -8.26 -27.28
CA THR A 230 17.21 -8.31 -25.85
C THR A 230 16.04 -8.83 -25.01
N GLU A 231 16.34 -9.29 -23.79
CA GLU A 231 15.30 -9.72 -22.85
C GLU A 231 14.25 -8.61 -22.60
N SER A 232 14.68 -7.35 -22.55
CA SER A 232 13.79 -6.21 -22.33
C SER A 232 12.89 -5.91 -23.54
N THR A 233 13.35 -6.14 -24.77
CA THR A 233 12.55 -5.91 -25.99
C THR A 233 11.62 -7.08 -26.33
N GLN A 234 11.90 -8.28 -25.81
CA GLN A 234 11.07 -9.48 -25.96
C GLN A 234 9.97 -9.60 -24.90
N LEU A 235 10.12 -8.91 -23.77
CA LEU A 235 9.22 -9.03 -22.63
C LEU A 235 7.96 -8.19 -22.82
N TRP A 236 6.83 -8.86 -22.92
CA TRP A 236 5.49 -8.28 -22.87
C TRP A 236 4.81 -8.76 -21.59
N ILE A 237 3.84 -8.00 -21.08
CA ILE A 237 3.07 -8.42 -19.91
C ILE A 237 1.60 -8.46 -20.27
N GLN A 238 1.01 -9.65 -20.19
CA GLN A 238 -0.43 -9.80 -20.24
C GLN A 238 -1.01 -9.53 -18.86
N ARG A 239 -1.77 -8.45 -18.74
CA ARG A 239 -2.56 -8.13 -17.55
C ARG A 239 -3.93 -8.79 -17.68
N ARG A 240 -4.42 -9.34 -16.58
CA ARG A 240 -5.81 -9.78 -16.41
C ARG A 240 -6.36 -9.14 -15.16
N VAL A 241 -7.50 -8.46 -15.30
CA VAL A 241 -8.18 -7.73 -14.22
C VAL A 241 -9.44 -8.48 -13.84
N MET A 242 -9.67 -8.62 -12.54
CA MET A 242 -10.82 -9.32 -11.96
C MET A 242 -11.53 -8.38 -11.01
N THR A 243 -12.83 -8.19 -11.19
CA THR A 243 -13.67 -7.44 -10.26
C THR A 243 -14.61 -8.39 -9.52
N VAL A 244 -14.63 -8.28 -8.20
CA VAL A 244 -15.47 -9.11 -7.33
C VAL A 244 -16.76 -8.40 -6.92
N ALA A 245 -17.77 -9.19 -6.56
CA ALA A 245 -19.10 -8.67 -6.21
C ALA A 245 -19.12 -7.76 -4.98
N HIS A 246 -18.28 -8.07 -3.98
CA HIS A 246 -18.24 -7.36 -2.71
C HIS A 246 -16.78 -7.06 -2.32
N PRO A 247 -16.50 -5.87 -1.76
CA PRO A 247 -15.15 -5.48 -1.38
C PRO A 247 -14.59 -6.39 -0.29
N LEU A 248 -13.31 -6.75 -0.41
CA LEU A 248 -12.63 -7.52 0.63
C LEU A 248 -11.83 -6.59 1.57
N PRO A 249 -11.93 -6.77 2.90
CA PRO A 249 -12.67 -7.84 3.59
C PRO A 249 -14.17 -7.59 3.77
N ASP A 250 -14.93 -8.69 3.75
CA ASP A 250 -16.38 -8.74 4.00
C ASP A 250 -16.70 -9.77 5.12
N ILE A 251 -17.98 -10.08 5.36
CA ILE A 251 -18.46 -11.14 6.27
C ILE A 251 -17.82 -12.50 5.93
N LEU A 252 -17.55 -12.74 4.64
CA LEU A 252 -16.79 -13.87 4.14
C LEU A 252 -15.38 -13.42 3.72
N ASN A 253 -14.41 -14.32 3.86
CA ASN A 253 -13.04 -14.08 3.41
C ASN A 253 -12.85 -14.36 1.91
N PHE A 254 -13.92 -14.47 1.14
CA PHE A 254 -13.88 -14.62 -0.31
C PHE A 254 -15.08 -13.95 -0.94
N ALA A 255 -14.91 -13.50 -2.19
CA ALA A 255 -15.97 -12.91 -2.99
C ALA A 255 -15.98 -13.52 -4.40
N PRO A 256 -17.16 -13.73 -5.01
CA PRO A 256 -17.25 -14.22 -6.38
C PRO A 256 -16.72 -13.17 -7.36
N VAL A 257 -16.05 -13.63 -8.42
CA VAL A 257 -15.62 -12.78 -9.53
C VAL A 257 -16.83 -12.56 -10.44
N GLU A 258 -17.21 -11.29 -10.63
CA GLU A 258 -18.33 -10.90 -11.49
C GLU A 258 -17.87 -10.56 -12.90
N PHE A 259 -16.71 -9.89 -13.00
CA PHE A 259 -16.16 -9.42 -14.25
C PHE A 259 -14.68 -9.80 -14.35
N GLU A 260 -14.27 -10.24 -15.54
CA GLU A 260 -12.89 -10.57 -15.86
C GLU A 260 -12.55 -9.93 -17.21
N GLU A 261 -11.49 -9.13 -17.23
CA GLU A 261 -10.98 -8.46 -18.42
C GLU A 261 -9.53 -8.90 -18.67
N GLU A 262 -9.20 -9.17 -19.91
CA GLU A 262 -7.82 -9.41 -20.35
C GLU A 262 -7.51 -8.39 -21.47
N PRO A 263 -7.16 -7.13 -21.10
CA PRO A 263 -6.84 -6.09 -22.08
C PRO A 263 -5.62 -6.46 -22.95
N PRO A 264 -5.32 -5.74 -24.04
CA PRO A 264 -4.12 -6.00 -24.83
C PRO A 264 -2.85 -6.03 -23.97
N ALA A 265 -1.93 -6.95 -24.28
CA ALA A 265 -0.68 -7.07 -23.54
C ALA A 265 0.12 -5.77 -23.61
N ASN A 266 0.66 -5.34 -22.45
CA ASN A 266 1.54 -4.20 -22.38
C ASN A 266 2.80 -4.45 -23.20
N ASN A 267 3.13 -3.46 -24.04
CA ASN A 267 4.32 -3.49 -24.85
C ASN A 267 5.59 -3.31 -23.99
N PRO A 268 6.79 -3.61 -24.52
CA PRO A 268 8.05 -3.51 -23.79
C PRO A 268 8.33 -2.14 -23.14
N VAL A 269 7.89 -1.04 -23.78
CA VAL A 269 8.09 0.32 -23.26
C VAL A 269 7.22 0.55 -22.03
N GLU A 270 5.94 0.16 -22.08
CA GLU A 270 5.03 0.24 -20.93
C GLU A 270 5.49 -0.63 -19.77
N VAL A 271 5.99 -1.84 -20.07
CA VAL A 271 6.58 -2.73 -19.06
C VAL A 271 7.76 -2.05 -18.37
N ALA A 272 8.63 -1.35 -19.11
CA ALA A 272 9.73 -0.59 -18.53
C ALA A 272 9.25 0.57 -17.65
N ILE A 273 8.22 1.31 -18.09
CA ILE A 273 7.62 2.41 -17.32
C ILE A 273 7.08 1.88 -15.99
N ASN A 274 6.23 0.86 -16.03
CA ASN A 274 5.59 0.28 -14.85
C ASN A 274 6.65 -0.22 -13.86
N ARG A 275 7.71 -0.87 -14.35
CA ARG A 275 8.81 -1.35 -13.50
C ARG A 275 9.55 -0.22 -12.79
N ILE A 276 9.84 0.89 -13.49
CA ILE A 276 10.51 2.05 -12.85
C ILE A 276 9.55 2.74 -11.88
N GLU A 277 8.27 2.86 -12.22
CA GLU A 277 7.24 3.43 -11.34
C GLU A 277 7.05 2.61 -10.05
N GLU A 278 7.05 1.28 -10.13
CA GLU A 278 7.02 0.37 -8.97
C GLU A 278 8.25 0.55 -8.07
N VAL A 279 9.45 0.58 -8.67
CA VAL A 279 10.69 0.81 -7.92
C VAL A 279 10.67 2.19 -7.25
N ASN A 280 10.21 3.21 -7.96
CA ASN A 280 10.04 4.57 -7.45
C ASN A 280 9.07 4.63 -6.27
N ALA A 281 7.90 4.01 -6.39
CA ALA A 281 6.91 3.94 -5.31
C ALA A 281 7.52 3.25 -4.08
N SER A 282 8.19 2.11 -4.29
CA SER A 282 8.81 1.34 -3.22
C SER A 282 9.94 2.09 -2.50
N LEU A 283 10.77 2.83 -3.23
CA LEU A 283 11.83 3.69 -2.68
C LEU A 283 11.25 4.82 -1.85
N ARG A 284 10.25 5.54 -2.37
CA ARG A 284 9.59 6.65 -1.66
C ARG A 284 8.95 6.19 -0.37
N GLU A 285 8.14 5.13 -0.42
CA GLU A 285 7.46 4.58 0.75
C GLU A 285 8.47 4.19 1.84
N THR A 286 9.57 3.53 1.45
CA THR A 286 10.62 3.16 2.41
C THR A 286 11.32 4.38 3.01
N ALA A 287 11.60 5.41 2.20
CA ALA A 287 12.20 6.65 2.68
C ALA A 287 11.27 7.42 3.63
N GLU A 288 9.97 7.48 3.32
CA GLU A 288 8.97 8.07 4.21
C GLU A 288 8.89 7.37 5.56
N LEU A 289 8.91 6.03 5.57
CA LEU A 289 8.94 5.26 6.82
C LEU A 289 10.16 5.61 7.68
N VAL A 290 11.35 5.71 7.07
CA VAL A 290 12.57 6.14 7.77
C VAL A 290 12.45 7.58 8.27
N ALA A 291 11.85 8.47 7.49
CA ALA A 291 11.66 9.87 7.86
C ALA A 291 10.76 10.02 9.10
N ILE A 292 9.66 9.27 9.18
CA ILE A 292 8.71 9.33 10.31
C ILE A 292 9.16 8.54 11.56
N GLY A 293 10.27 7.81 11.50
CA GLY A 293 10.90 7.21 12.68
C GLY A 293 11.05 5.69 12.70
N PHE A 294 10.65 4.97 11.63
CA PHE A 294 10.86 3.52 11.52
C PHE A 294 12.30 3.20 11.10
N THR A 295 13.21 3.34 12.07
CA THR A 295 14.67 3.24 11.87
C THR A 295 15.15 1.90 11.31
N GLU A 296 14.41 0.82 11.55
CA GLU A 296 14.66 -0.52 11.03
C GLU A 296 14.60 -0.60 9.49
N TYR A 297 13.96 0.38 8.84
CA TYR A 297 13.91 0.50 7.38
C TYR A 297 15.12 1.21 6.78
N THR A 298 16.04 1.74 7.59
CA THR A 298 17.25 2.44 7.10
C THR A 298 18.16 1.51 6.31
N GLY A 299 18.41 0.30 6.83
CA GLY A 299 19.19 -0.73 6.14
C GLY A 299 18.52 -1.19 4.82
N PRO A 300 17.24 -1.59 4.84
CA PRO A 300 16.48 -1.89 3.64
C PRO A 300 16.47 -0.76 2.60
N LEU A 301 16.38 0.51 3.02
CA LEU A 301 16.47 1.67 2.12
C LEU A 301 17.83 1.71 1.40
N GLY A 302 18.92 1.59 2.15
CA GLY A 302 20.27 1.52 1.59
C GLY A 302 20.44 0.35 0.61
N GLY A 303 19.88 -0.81 0.96
CA GLY A 303 19.84 -2.01 0.09
C GLY A 303 19.08 -1.78 -1.22
N LYS A 304 17.94 -1.09 -1.17
CA LYS A 304 17.16 -0.73 -2.38
C LYS A 304 17.92 0.27 -3.25
N ILE A 305 18.53 1.30 -2.65
CA ILE A 305 19.33 2.30 -3.37
C ILE A 305 20.49 1.63 -4.11
N ILE A 306 21.31 0.84 -3.43
CA ILE A 306 22.47 0.19 -4.06
C ILE A 306 22.04 -0.82 -5.13
N GLY A 307 20.91 -1.53 -4.92
CA GLY A 307 20.37 -2.47 -5.89
C GLY A 307 19.97 -1.79 -7.21
N VAL A 308 19.39 -0.59 -7.13
CA VAL A 308 19.05 0.22 -8.30
C VAL A 308 20.30 0.78 -8.98
N LEU A 309 21.27 1.28 -8.21
CA LEU A 309 22.47 1.93 -8.75
C LEU A 309 23.44 0.96 -9.42
N LYS A 310 23.61 -0.25 -8.88
CA LYS A 310 24.49 -1.27 -9.47
C LYS A 310 23.81 -2.02 -10.61
N ALA A 311 22.54 -2.38 -10.46
CA ALA A 311 21.74 -3.09 -11.47
C ALA A 311 22.48 -4.21 -12.23
N ASP A 312 23.35 -4.98 -11.53
CA ASP A 312 24.30 -5.94 -12.12
C ASP A 312 23.64 -7.10 -12.90
N VAL A 313 22.34 -7.34 -12.67
CA VAL A 313 21.59 -8.50 -13.23
C VAL A 313 20.52 -8.08 -14.24
N GLY A 314 19.97 -6.88 -14.13
CA GLY A 314 18.88 -6.38 -15.01
C GLY A 314 19.31 -5.40 -16.10
N GLY A 315 20.60 -5.09 -16.18
CA GLY A 315 21.20 -4.14 -17.13
C GLY A 315 20.86 -2.65 -16.88
N GLY A 316 20.00 -2.36 -15.90
CA GLY A 316 19.68 -1.01 -15.45
C GLY A 316 19.05 -0.15 -16.55
N VAL A 317 19.26 1.17 -16.48
CA VAL A 317 18.75 2.13 -17.48
C VAL A 317 19.35 1.87 -18.87
N LYS A 318 20.54 1.23 -18.94
CA LYS A 318 21.17 0.87 -20.21
C LYS A 318 20.30 -0.08 -21.04
N SER A 319 19.54 -0.96 -20.38
CA SER A 319 18.60 -1.87 -21.03
C SER A 319 17.46 -1.16 -21.76
N TYR A 320 17.17 0.10 -21.41
CA TYR A 320 16.10 0.90 -22.01
C TYR A 320 16.60 1.88 -23.06
N GLU A 321 17.92 2.00 -23.26
CA GLU A 321 18.52 2.91 -24.23
C GLU A 321 18.05 2.65 -25.65
N SER A 322 17.80 1.38 -25.98
CA SER A 322 17.30 0.96 -27.29
C SER A 322 16.02 1.69 -27.67
N PHE A 323 15.10 1.87 -26.71
CA PHE A 323 13.79 2.52 -26.92
C PHE A 323 13.85 3.98 -27.34
N PHE A 324 15.01 4.63 -27.18
CA PHE A 324 15.22 6.04 -27.53
C PHE A 324 16.00 6.25 -28.84
N SER A 325 16.24 5.18 -29.60
CA SER A 325 16.92 5.27 -30.90
C SER A 325 16.04 5.94 -31.97
N ASP A 326 16.67 6.67 -32.88
CA ASP A 326 15.98 7.35 -33.98
C ASP A 326 15.19 6.37 -34.86
N GLU A 327 15.71 5.15 -35.03
CA GLU A 327 15.08 4.06 -35.79
C GLU A 327 13.75 3.60 -35.18
N ILE A 328 13.69 3.48 -33.85
CA ILE A 328 12.44 3.17 -33.14
C ILE A 328 11.48 4.36 -33.20
N SER A 329 11.99 5.58 -33.05
CA SER A 329 11.15 6.77 -33.09
C SER A 329 10.45 6.96 -34.44
N ALA A 330 11.09 6.56 -35.54
CA ALA A 330 10.54 6.62 -36.88
C ALA A 330 9.49 5.54 -37.16
N LEU A 331 9.55 4.41 -36.44
CA LEU A 331 8.63 3.27 -36.58
C LEU A 331 7.51 3.25 -35.53
N ALA A 332 7.62 4.09 -34.49
CA ALA A 332 6.68 4.15 -33.38
C ALA A 332 5.33 4.69 -33.82
N THR A 333 4.25 4.10 -33.28
CA THR A 333 2.91 4.68 -33.43
C THR A 333 2.80 5.97 -32.60
N PRO A 334 1.81 6.85 -32.86
CA PRO A 334 1.60 8.05 -32.06
C PRO A 334 1.45 7.76 -30.55
N GLU A 335 0.74 6.69 -30.19
CA GLU A 335 0.56 6.25 -28.80
C GLU A 335 1.90 5.82 -28.16
N GLU A 336 2.71 5.07 -28.89
CA GLU A 336 4.03 4.63 -28.40
C GLU A 336 5.00 5.81 -28.26
N ALA A 337 4.91 6.80 -29.15
CA ALA A 337 5.70 8.02 -29.02
C ALA A 337 5.36 8.78 -27.71
N VAL A 338 4.09 8.76 -27.28
CA VAL A 338 3.67 9.28 -25.97
C VAL A 338 4.26 8.44 -24.84
N SER A 339 4.19 7.11 -24.92
CA SER A 339 4.79 6.21 -23.93
C SER A 339 6.32 6.37 -23.81
N ILE A 340 7.04 6.54 -24.92
CA ILE A 340 8.50 6.79 -24.90
C ILE A 340 8.80 8.13 -24.20
N LYS A 341 8.02 9.18 -24.47
CA LYS A 341 8.15 10.46 -23.75
C LYS A 341 7.86 10.30 -22.26
N LYS A 342 6.84 9.51 -21.89
CA LYS A 342 6.53 9.17 -20.49
C LYS A 342 7.71 8.43 -19.84
N LEU A 343 8.29 7.43 -20.51
CA LEU A 343 9.46 6.70 -20.02
C LEU A 343 10.64 7.64 -19.74
N ARG A 344 10.92 8.58 -20.64
CA ARG A 344 11.96 9.60 -20.43
C ARG A 344 11.70 10.43 -19.17
N LYS A 345 10.47 10.94 -19.00
CA LYS A 345 10.08 11.72 -17.80
C LYS A 345 10.21 10.86 -16.53
N THR A 346 9.78 9.61 -16.57
CA THR A 346 9.87 8.67 -15.45
C THR A 346 11.32 8.38 -15.04
N LEU A 347 12.24 8.25 -16.01
CA LEU A 347 13.68 8.10 -15.74
C LEU A 347 14.31 9.35 -15.09
N LEU A 348 13.93 10.55 -15.53
CA LEU A 348 14.40 11.79 -14.92
C LEU A 348 13.87 11.95 -13.48
N ASN A 349 12.60 11.63 -13.25
CA ASN A 349 12.00 11.62 -11.92
C ASN A 349 12.66 10.57 -11.01
N HIS A 350 13.05 9.41 -11.56
CA HIS A 350 13.75 8.35 -10.83
C HIS A 350 15.04 8.86 -10.16
N VAL A 351 15.84 9.65 -10.89
CA VAL A 351 17.07 10.26 -10.35
C VAL A 351 16.79 11.13 -9.13
N GLY A 352 15.79 12.02 -9.21
CA GLY A 352 15.43 12.88 -8.08
C GLY A 352 14.98 12.06 -6.86
N ILE A 353 14.25 10.96 -7.06
CA ILE A 353 13.75 10.13 -5.95
C ILE A 353 14.92 9.45 -5.24
N ILE A 354 15.89 8.92 -5.99
CA ILE A 354 17.10 8.33 -5.41
C ILE A 354 17.87 9.39 -4.61
N GLU A 355 17.96 10.63 -5.12
CA GLU A 355 18.58 11.76 -4.41
C GLU A 355 17.89 12.04 -3.07
N PHE A 356 16.55 12.07 -3.06
CA PHE A 356 15.76 12.20 -1.84
C PHE A 356 15.99 11.03 -0.87
N CYS A 357 15.99 9.79 -1.37
CA CYS A 357 16.24 8.61 -0.55
C CYS A 357 17.65 8.64 0.08
N LEU A 358 18.66 9.11 -0.65
CA LEU A 358 20.02 9.28 -0.13
C LEU A 358 20.07 10.35 0.96
N TYR A 359 19.38 11.47 0.78
CA TYR A 359 19.26 12.51 1.81
C TYR A 359 18.64 11.97 3.10
N VAL A 360 17.51 11.25 3.01
CA VAL A 360 16.87 10.62 4.19
C VAL A 360 17.79 9.58 4.84
N HIS A 361 18.53 8.82 4.03
CA HIS A 361 19.50 7.86 4.53
C HIS A 361 20.68 8.56 5.25
N ALA A 362 21.15 9.70 4.73
CA ALA A 362 22.21 10.51 5.34
C ALA A 362 21.79 11.16 6.67
N ALA A 363 20.49 11.46 6.83
CA ALA A 363 19.92 12.03 8.05
C ALA A 363 19.98 11.09 9.27
N ARG A 364 20.39 9.83 9.11
CA ARG A 364 20.53 8.83 10.19
C ARG A 364 21.97 8.33 10.33
N PRO A 365 22.96 9.21 10.56
CA PRO A 365 24.39 8.86 10.55
C PRO A 365 24.75 7.76 11.55
N GLN A 366 24.05 7.70 12.68
CA GLN A 366 24.29 6.70 13.74
C GLN A 366 23.86 5.28 13.37
N LEU A 367 23.08 5.09 12.30
CA LEU A 367 22.55 3.79 11.87
C LEU A 367 23.22 3.25 10.61
N ILE A 368 24.08 4.04 9.98
CA ILE A 368 24.62 3.75 8.65
C ILE A 368 26.14 3.70 8.68
N SER A 369 26.71 2.86 7.81
CA SER A 369 28.15 2.85 7.58
C SER A 369 28.54 4.02 6.67
N GLU A 370 29.47 4.85 7.13
CA GLU A 370 29.99 5.99 6.36
C GLU A 370 30.56 5.56 5.01
N VAL A 371 31.36 4.48 5.02
CA VAL A 371 31.95 3.91 3.80
C VAL A 371 30.88 3.44 2.81
N PHE A 372 29.84 2.77 3.33
CA PHE A 372 28.74 2.30 2.48
C PHE A 372 27.98 3.47 1.86
N HIS A 373 27.62 4.46 2.67
CA HIS A 373 26.86 5.61 2.20
C HIS A 373 27.65 6.46 1.20
N SER A 374 28.94 6.71 1.46
CA SER A 374 29.82 7.40 0.50
C SER A 374 29.86 6.66 -0.85
N SER A 375 29.99 5.33 -0.82
CA SER A 375 29.97 4.52 -2.05
C SER A 375 28.63 4.64 -2.79
N CYS A 376 27.48 4.68 -2.09
CA CYS A 376 26.19 4.91 -2.72
C CYS A 376 26.10 6.30 -3.37
N VAL A 377 26.65 7.33 -2.71
CA VAL A 377 26.69 8.70 -3.26
C VAL A 377 27.54 8.75 -4.53
N ASP A 378 28.72 8.15 -4.53
CA ASP A 378 29.60 8.11 -5.72
C ASP A 378 28.91 7.43 -6.91
N LEU A 379 28.31 6.25 -6.66
CA LEU A 379 27.54 5.52 -7.68
C LEU A 379 26.35 6.33 -8.19
N PHE A 380 25.65 7.05 -7.29
CA PHE A 380 24.54 7.92 -7.67
C PHE A 380 24.98 9.09 -8.54
N LEU A 381 26.12 9.73 -8.24
CA LEU A 381 26.62 10.84 -9.05
C LEU A 381 26.98 10.39 -10.47
N ASP A 382 27.59 9.21 -10.62
CA ASP A 382 27.88 8.64 -11.94
C ASP A 382 26.59 8.26 -12.68
N TYR A 383 25.63 7.66 -11.97
CA TYR A 383 24.31 7.35 -12.51
C TYR A 383 23.54 8.60 -12.97
N LYS A 384 23.51 9.64 -12.15
CA LYS A 384 22.90 10.94 -12.45
C LYS A 384 23.51 11.56 -13.69
N ARG A 385 24.85 11.64 -13.77
CA ARG A 385 25.56 12.16 -14.96
C ARG A 385 25.20 11.37 -16.22
N ALA A 386 25.17 10.04 -16.15
CA ALA A 386 24.86 9.20 -17.29
C ALA A 386 23.45 9.45 -17.85
N ILE A 387 22.46 9.65 -16.97
CA ILE A 387 21.08 9.94 -17.36
C ILE A 387 20.95 11.39 -17.84
N GLU A 388 21.52 12.35 -17.12
CA GLU A 388 21.38 13.77 -17.47
C GLU A 388 22.02 14.13 -18.81
N THR A 389 23.15 13.50 -19.14
CA THR A 389 23.82 13.68 -20.42
C THR A 389 22.95 13.23 -21.59
N ARG A 390 22.08 12.22 -21.39
CA ARG A 390 21.28 11.61 -22.46
C ARG A 390 19.86 12.17 -22.54
N PHE A 391 19.23 12.37 -21.39
CA PHE A 391 17.81 12.67 -21.29
C PHE A 391 17.54 14.12 -20.86
N GLY A 392 18.57 14.89 -20.55
CA GLY A 392 18.46 16.26 -20.06
C GLY A 392 18.50 16.32 -18.53
N LYS A 393 18.52 17.53 -17.98
CA LYS A 393 18.71 17.76 -16.53
C LYS A 393 17.57 17.15 -15.71
N ALA A 394 17.90 16.39 -14.68
CA ALA A 394 16.92 15.84 -13.75
C ALA A 394 16.51 16.92 -12.73
N PHE A 395 15.26 16.87 -12.29
CA PHE A 395 14.78 17.74 -11.22
C PHE A 395 15.26 17.20 -9.87
N SER A 396 15.85 18.08 -9.06
CA SER A 396 16.22 17.76 -7.68
C SER A 396 15.05 18.06 -6.75
N PHE A 397 14.67 17.10 -5.91
CA PHE A 397 13.62 17.31 -4.91
C PHE A 397 14.15 17.94 -3.60
N LEU A 398 15.47 18.15 -3.49
CA LEU A 398 16.07 18.68 -2.27
C LEU A 398 15.94 20.21 -2.19
N PRO A 399 15.59 20.78 -1.02
CA PRO A 399 15.63 22.22 -0.79
C PRO A 399 17.06 22.74 -0.86
N LEU A 400 17.20 24.03 -1.16
CA LEU A 400 18.49 24.72 -1.22
C LEU A 400 19.23 24.61 0.13
N GLY A 401 20.46 24.09 0.08
CA GLY A 401 21.32 23.94 1.25
C GLY A 401 21.36 22.54 1.87
N ASN A 402 20.47 21.63 1.44
CA ASN A 402 20.48 20.24 1.90
C ASN A 402 21.43 19.37 1.08
N THR A 403 22.06 18.40 1.75
CA THR A 403 23.12 17.57 1.16
C THR A 403 22.85 16.09 1.33
N ILE A 404 23.18 15.32 0.30
CA ILE A 404 23.19 13.85 0.36
C ILE A 404 24.42 13.29 1.09
N TYR A 405 25.32 14.13 1.60
CA TYR A 405 26.52 13.71 2.31
C TYR A 405 26.28 13.64 3.81
N LEU A 406 27.05 12.79 4.50
CA LEU A 406 27.01 12.71 5.96
C LEU A 406 27.54 14.01 6.60
N PRO A 407 26.98 14.45 7.73
CA PRO A 407 27.51 15.60 8.46
C PRO A 407 28.92 15.28 8.97
N ALA A 408 29.88 16.16 8.71
CA ALA A 408 31.27 15.96 9.11
C ALA A 408 31.40 15.80 10.64
N SER A 409 32.15 14.78 11.07
CA SER A 409 32.35 14.31 12.46
C SER A 409 32.91 15.36 13.46
N GLY A 410 33.11 16.62 13.04
CA GLY A 410 33.57 17.74 13.87
C GLY A 410 32.47 18.69 14.35
N ASN A 411 31.21 18.51 13.95
CA ASN A 411 30.09 19.39 14.32
C ASN A 411 28.94 18.62 15.00
N LEU A 412 29.28 17.78 15.98
CA LEU A 412 28.32 16.96 16.74
C LEU A 412 27.40 17.77 17.67
N VAL A 413 27.55 19.09 17.76
CA VAL A 413 26.70 19.95 18.61
C VAL A 413 25.48 20.49 17.86
N ALA A 414 25.49 20.48 16.52
CA ALA A 414 24.38 21.02 15.71
C ALA A 414 23.45 19.94 15.13
N ALA A 415 23.96 18.74 14.83
CA ALA A 415 23.16 17.67 14.22
C ALA A 415 22.49 16.73 15.25
N SER A 416 23.02 16.63 16.47
CA SER A 416 22.49 15.73 17.51
C SER A 416 21.32 16.33 18.31
N ASN A 417 21.07 17.63 18.20
CA ASN A 417 19.98 18.30 18.92
C ASN A 417 18.69 18.46 18.10
N ASN A 418 18.72 18.20 16.79
CA ASN A 418 17.59 18.43 15.88
C ASN A 418 16.69 17.20 15.65
N LEU A 419 16.92 16.07 16.32
CA LEU A 419 16.08 14.87 16.12
C LEU A 419 15.88 14.04 17.39
N SER A 420 15.51 14.67 18.50
CA SER A 420 15.01 13.95 19.68
C SER A 420 13.49 13.71 19.58
N ALA A 421 13.13 12.55 19.01
CA ALA A 421 11.77 12.02 19.07
C ALA A 421 11.34 11.72 20.52
N SER A 422 10.09 12.03 20.82
CA SER A 422 9.42 11.87 22.11
C SER A 422 9.53 10.46 22.70
N SER A 423 10.12 10.35 23.89
CA SER A 423 9.92 9.20 24.77
C SER A 423 8.54 9.30 25.42
N PHE A 424 7.56 8.54 24.92
CA PHE A 424 6.39 8.20 25.71
C PHE A 424 6.72 6.91 26.46
N THR A 425 6.79 6.97 27.79
CA THR A 425 7.02 5.81 28.65
C THR A 425 5.80 4.90 28.63
N GLY A 426 5.81 3.92 27.73
CA GLY A 426 4.94 2.75 27.76
C GLY A 426 5.79 1.51 28.01
N THR A 427 5.59 0.86 29.16
CA THR A 427 6.30 -0.34 29.63
C THR A 427 6.42 -1.41 28.54
N THR A 428 7.65 -1.72 28.10
CA THR A 428 7.94 -2.87 27.24
C THR A 428 8.76 -3.92 27.99
N SER A 429 8.31 -5.17 27.85
CA SER A 429 8.94 -6.38 28.37
C SER A 429 10.11 -6.77 27.48
N ASN A 430 11.28 -6.99 28.09
CA ASN A 430 12.51 -7.46 27.44
C ASN A 430 12.36 -8.80 26.70
N THR A 431 12.93 -8.88 25.49
CA THR A 431 13.57 -10.10 24.99
C THR A 431 14.91 -9.76 24.31
N ASN A 432 16.00 -10.20 24.94
CA ASN A 432 17.36 -10.15 24.42
C ASN A 432 17.56 -11.21 23.33
N LEU A 433 18.25 -10.87 22.24
CA LEU A 433 18.93 -11.82 21.37
C LEU A 433 20.26 -11.22 20.92
N GLY A 434 21.35 -11.81 21.46
CA GLY A 434 22.73 -11.47 21.14
C GLY A 434 23.14 -12.01 19.76
N GLY A 435 23.92 -11.21 19.05
CA GLY A 435 24.47 -11.56 17.75
C GLY A 435 25.62 -12.57 17.85
N SER A 436 25.79 -13.35 16.78
CA SER A 436 27.04 -14.06 16.49
C SER A 436 27.22 -14.13 14.98
N ASN A 437 28.40 -13.69 14.54
CA ASN A 437 28.84 -13.66 13.15
C ASN A 437 29.28 -15.05 12.67
N SER A 438 28.91 -15.44 11.45
CA SER A 438 29.68 -16.43 10.69
C SER A 438 29.47 -16.28 9.18
N SER A 439 30.58 -16.13 8.47
CA SER A 439 30.78 -16.19 7.02
C SER A 439 30.38 -17.55 6.43
N ILE A 440 29.89 -17.59 5.18
CA ILE A 440 29.83 -18.83 4.41
C ILE A 440 30.19 -18.65 2.93
N SER A 441 30.98 -19.61 2.46
CA SER A 441 31.51 -19.80 1.12
C SER A 441 30.48 -20.39 0.16
N LEU A 442 30.74 -20.18 -1.13
CA LEU A 442 30.09 -20.78 -2.29
C LEU A 442 30.39 -22.28 -2.39
N GLU A 443 29.36 -23.10 -2.60
CA GLU A 443 29.29 -24.18 -3.61
C GLU A 443 27.97 -24.95 -3.44
N ASP A 444 27.13 -24.91 -4.48
CA ASP A 444 26.39 -26.03 -5.08
C ASP A 444 25.07 -25.57 -5.73
N ALA A 445 25.07 -25.68 -7.05
CA ALA A 445 23.97 -25.44 -7.95
C ALA A 445 23.30 -26.77 -8.33
N ASN A 446 21.96 -26.76 -8.42
CA ASN A 446 21.13 -27.33 -9.50
C ASN A 446 19.76 -27.78 -8.97
N ASP A 447 18.73 -26.94 -9.16
CA ASP A 447 17.40 -27.30 -9.68
C ASP A 447 16.39 -26.18 -9.40
N ALA A 448 16.04 -25.40 -10.43
CA ALA A 448 14.79 -24.62 -10.56
C ALA A 448 14.83 -23.73 -11.81
N LYS A 449 14.71 -24.33 -13.00
CA LYS A 449 14.32 -23.60 -14.23
C LYS A 449 12.81 -23.69 -14.35
N ASN A 450 12.12 -22.59 -14.00
CA ASN A 450 10.68 -22.29 -14.15
C ASN A 450 10.07 -21.78 -12.83
N ASN A 451 10.53 -20.62 -12.34
CA ASN A 451 9.77 -19.73 -11.42
C ASN A 451 10.53 -18.43 -11.13
N VAL A 452 10.99 -17.74 -12.17
CA VAL A 452 11.60 -16.41 -12.03
C VAL A 452 10.72 -15.42 -12.76
N PHE A 453 9.72 -14.89 -12.05
CA PHE A 453 9.12 -13.55 -12.21
C PHE A 453 7.80 -13.50 -11.43
N MET A 454 7.88 -13.61 -10.11
CA MET A 454 6.83 -13.19 -9.18
C MET A 454 7.52 -12.92 -7.84
N ARG A 455 7.34 -11.70 -7.31
CA ARG A 455 7.82 -11.13 -6.04
C ARG A 455 9.07 -10.23 -6.13
N VAL A 456 8.82 -8.92 -6.28
CA VAL A 456 9.57 -7.87 -5.56
C VAL A 456 8.56 -7.04 -4.77
N SER A 457 7.83 -7.72 -3.88
CA SER A 457 7.21 -7.16 -2.69
C SER A 457 7.04 -8.33 -1.73
N GLY A 458 7.81 -8.29 -0.66
CA GLY A 458 8.08 -9.44 0.19
C GLY A 458 9.30 -9.15 1.04
N THR A 459 9.08 -8.40 2.11
CA THR A 459 9.98 -8.26 3.25
C THR A 459 10.40 -9.67 3.71
N LEU A 460 11.65 -10.04 3.42
CA LEU A 460 12.24 -11.29 3.89
C LEU A 460 12.60 -11.15 5.37
N LEU A 461 11.70 -11.57 6.25
CA LEU A 461 12.08 -12.07 7.58
C LEU A 461 12.18 -13.59 7.47
N ARG A 462 13.42 -14.10 7.48
CA ARG A 462 13.71 -15.54 7.47
C ARG A 462 13.93 -16.01 8.91
N SER A 463 13.02 -16.79 9.48
CA SER A 463 13.25 -17.51 10.73
C SER A 463 13.64 -18.96 10.44
N THR A 464 14.75 -19.40 11.03
CA THR A 464 15.22 -20.79 11.02
C THR A 464 14.59 -21.54 12.20
N ALA A 465 13.87 -22.62 11.93
CA ALA A 465 13.40 -23.55 12.95
C ALA A 465 14.49 -24.60 13.25
N SER A 466 14.89 -24.73 14.51
CA SER A 466 15.62 -25.90 15.01
C SER A 466 14.94 -26.46 16.26
N LYS A 467 14.49 -27.71 16.15
CA LYS A 467 14.04 -28.58 17.25
C LYS A 467 15.18 -28.78 18.27
N ALA A 468 14.89 -28.62 19.56
CA ALA A 468 15.63 -29.30 20.62
C ALA A 468 14.75 -29.59 21.84
N ARG A 469 14.94 -30.79 22.36
CA ARG A 469 14.21 -31.47 23.45
C ARG A 469 14.57 -30.90 24.83
N SER A 470 13.63 -31.13 25.75
CA SER A 470 13.72 -31.02 27.21
C SER A 470 14.95 -31.69 27.85
N SER A 471 15.58 -31.03 28.82
CA SER A 471 15.97 -31.64 30.10
C SER A 471 16.16 -30.57 31.19
N ALA A 472 15.80 -30.95 32.41
CA ALA A 472 15.77 -30.10 33.60
C ALA A 472 17.15 -30.00 34.28
N ALA A 473 17.43 -28.87 34.93
CA ALA A 473 18.26 -28.80 36.14
C ALA A 473 18.09 -27.44 36.86
N ASN A 474 17.75 -27.51 38.14
CA ASN A 474 17.73 -26.42 39.13
C ASN A 474 19.14 -25.87 39.38
N VAL A 475 19.29 -24.55 39.54
CA VAL A 475 20.20 -23.95 40.56
C VAL A 475 19.68 -22.56 40.99
N THR A 476 19.57 -22.41 42.31
CA THR A 476 19.21 -21.25 43.13
C THR A 476 20.33 -20.19 43.21
N LEU A 477 19.99 -18.97 43.69
CA LEU A 477 20.81 -17.92 44.35
C LEU A 477 20.97 -16.64 43.51
N GLN A 478 20.96 -15.40 44.02
CA GLN A 478 20.53 -14.77 45.28
C GLN A 478 20.47 -13.25 44.97
N ARG A 479 19.64 -12.51 45.70
CA ARG A 479 19.56 -11.03 45.62
C ARG A 479 20.82 -10.38 46.18
N ASP A 480 21.19 -9.22 45.64
CA ASP A 480 21.66 -8.12 46.49
C ASP A 480 21.28 -6.74 45.92
N LYS A 481 20.78 -5.89 46.82
CA LYS A 481 20.40 -4.49 46.61
C LYS A 481 21.57 -3.60 47.00
N LYS A 482 21.80 -2.49 46.28
CA LYS A 482 22.31 -1.27 46.90
C LYS A 482 21.87 -0.01 46.16
N SER A 483 21.34 0.93 46.94
CA SER A 483 20.88 2.26 46.55
C SER A 483 22.01 3.29 46.65
N SER A 484 21.88 4.38 45.90
CA SER A 484 22.29 5.71 46.35
C SER A 484 21.63 6.81 45.50
N HIS A 485 20.91 7.70 46.19
CA HIS A 485 20.37 8.97 45.70
C HIS A 485 21.49 9.97 45.36
N HIS A 486 21.25 10.84 44.38
CA HIS A 486 21.67 12.23 44.41
C HIS A 486 20.72 13.10 43.57
N ASP A 487 20.16 14.13 44.22
CA ASP A 487 19.37 15.22 43.64
C ASP A 487 20.27 16.26 42.97
N ALA A 488 19.81 16.89 41.87
CA ALA A 488 20.00 18.33 41.61
C ALA A 488 19.26 18.82 40.33
N ALA A 489 18.42 19.85 40.54
CA ALA A 489 18.18 21.05 39.74
C ALA A 489 17.84 20.97 38.23
N GLY A 490 16.66 21.51 37.90
CA GLY A 490 16.18 21.66 36.53
C GLY A 490 16.80 22.82 35.74
N THR A 491 16.61 22.76 34.43
CA THR A 491 16.53 23.91 33.52
C THR A 491 15.76 23.46 32.29
N SER A 492 14.63 24.13 31.99
CA SER A 492 13.80 23.87 30.81
C SER A 492 14.47 24.46 29.57
N VAL A 493 14.60 23.65 28.51
CA VAL A 493 14.92 24.15 27.16
C VAL A 493 13.92 23.50 26.20
N ASP A 494 12.82 24.19 25.95
CA ASP A 494 11.90 23.93 24.84
C ASP A 494 12.41 24.69 23.62
N PHE A 495 13.14 24.05 22.69
CA PHE A 495 13.33 24.58 21.33
C PHE A 495 13.65 23.49 20.29
N ASP A 496 13.04 23.67 19.10
CA ASP A 496 13.35 23.14 17.76
C ASP A 496 13.08 21.66 17.43
N LYS A 497 11.84 21.21 17.58
CA LYS A 497 11.34 19.94 16.99
C LYS A 497 10.38 20.12 15.81
N SER A 498 9.82 21.33 15.66
CA SER A 498 8.80 21.63 14.66
C SER A 498 9.39 21.93 13.27
N ARG A 499 10.67 22.30 13.21
CA ARG A 499 11.32 22.77 11.99
C ARG A 499 11.76 21.63 11.08
N ASP A 500 12.35 20.56 11.65
CA ASP A 500 12.79 19.39 10.87
C ASP A 500 11.61 18.58 10.31
N ILE A 501 10.51 18.50 11.06
CA ILE A 501 9.26 17.89 10.58
C ILE A 501 8.64 18.73 9.45
N ALA A 502 8.65 20.06 9.58
CA ALA A 502 8.11 20.96 8.56
C ALA A 502 8.96 20.91 7.27
N GLU A 503 10.28 20.82 7.39
CA GLU A 503 11.19 20.71 6.25
C GLU A 503 11.04 19.35 5.55
N MET A 504 11.01 18.24 6.29
CA MET A 504 10.73 16.92 5.70
C MET A 504 9.34 16.84 5.08
N ALA A 505 8.31 17.44 5.71
CA ALA A 505 6.97 17.51 5.15
C ALA A 505 6.92 18.35 3.86
N TYR A 506 7.69 19.44 3.78
CA TYR A 506 7.84 20.23 2.56
C TYR A 506 8.48 19.42 1.42
N ILE A 507 9.55 18.68 1.72
CA ILE A 507 10.24 17.83 0.75
C ILE A 507 9.32 16.72 0.26
N LEU A 508 8.66 16.02 1.17
CA LEU A 508 7.69 14.97 0.82
C LEU A 508 6.58 15.52 -0.06
N ARG A 509 6.01 16.69 0.29
CA ARG A 509 4.99 17.36 -0.52
C ARG A 509 5.49 17.69 -1.93
N ASN A 510 6.74 18.15 -2.08
CA ASN A 510 7.32 18.44 -3.39
C ASN A 510 7.59 17.16 -4.20
N VAL A 511 8.12 16.11 -3.58
CA VAL A 511 8.31 14.80 -4.23
C VAL A 511 6.96 14.27 -4.72
N ILE A 512 5.92 14.36 -3.90
CA ILE A 512 4.57 13.92 -4.24
C ILE A 512 4.01 14.72 -5.43
N ARG A 513 4.04 16.06 -5.36
CA ARG A 513 3.51 16.96 -6.42
C ARG A 513 4.13 16.72 -7.78
N HIS A 514 5.43 16.45 -7.85
CA HIS A 514 6.12 16.27 -9.13
C HIS A 514 5.99 14.86 -9.72
N THR A 515 5.35 13.94 -8.99
CA THR A 515 5.32 12.52 -9.34
C THR A 515 3.91 11.99 -9.60
N VAL A 516 2.90 12.61 -9.00
CA VAL A 516 1.51 12.45 -9.42
C VAL A 516 1.30 13.26 -10.69
N VAL A 517 1.26 12.56 -11.82
CA VAL A 517 0.78 13.15 -13.08
C VAL A 517 -0.73 13.28 -12.93
N GLU A 518 -1.23 14.50 -12.85
CA GLU A 518 -2.65 14.78 -13.09
C GLU A 518 -3.02 14.23 -14.47
N SER A 519 -4.07 13.39 -14.52
CA SER A 519 -4.76 13.06 -15.77
C SER A 519 -5.15 14.37 -16.46
N PRO A 520 -5.00 14.49 -17.79
CA PRO A 520 -5.25 15.74 -18.47
C PRO A 520 -6.76 16.02 -18.46
N MET A 521 -7.16 17.02 -17.66
CA MET A 521 -8.36 17.79 -17.95
C MET A 521 -8.07 18.65 -19.18
N ASP A 522 -9.02 18.65 -20.13
CA ASP A 522 -9.00 19.45 -21.35
C ASP A 522 -8.63 20.90 -21.05
N ASP A 523 -7.52 21.37 -21.64
CA ASP A 523 -7.24 22.79 -21.78
C ASP A 523 -7.26 23.11 -23.27
N SER A 524 -8.41 23.61 -23.70
CA SER A 524 -8.61 24.13 -25.05
C SER A 524 -8.75 25.65 -24.95
N THR A 525 -7.99 26.31 -25.82
CA THR A 525 -8.06 27.73 -26.20
C THR A 525 -7.47 28.74 -25.21
N GLU A 526 -6.30 29.28 -25.55
CA GLU A 526 -6.17 30.73 -25.80
C GLU A 526 -4.90 31.04 -26.59
N THR A 527 -5.11 31.51 -27.82
CA THR A 527 -4.11 32.03 -28.75
C THR A 527 -3.67 33.43 -28.34
N GLU A 528 -2.36 33.65 -28.41
CA GLU A 528 -1.71 34.96 -28.36
C GLU A 528 -2.31 35.95 -29.39
N GLY A 529 -2.51 37.20 -28.95
CA GLY A 529 -2.93 38.31 -29.79
C GLY A 529 -2.64 39.64 -29.10
N ASP A 530 -1.39 40.08 -29.19
CA ASP A 530 -0.93 41.41 -28.80
C ASP A 530 -1.09 42.38 -29.99
N SER A 531 -1.95 43.39 -29.87
CA SER A 531 -1.74 44.71 -30.46
C SER A 531 -2.70 45.75 -29.88
N SER A 532 -2.09 46.86 -29.51
CA SER A 532 -2.62 48.15 -29.06
C SER A 532 -3.69 48.78 -29.95
N GLU A 533 -4.70 49.41 -29.35
CA GLU A 533 -5.03 50.83 -29.63
C GLU A 533 -6.00 51.40 -28.58
N ASP A 534 -5.79 52.68 -28.32
CA ASP A 534 -6.32 53.54 -27.25
C ASP A 534 -7.65 54.22 -27.66
N ILE A 535 -8.45 54.63 -26.65
CA ILE A 535 -9.43 55.75 -26.65
C ILE A 535 -10.77 55.46 -27.41
N ASP A 536 -11.99 55.62 -26.88
CA ASP A 536 -12.63 56.80 -26.26
C ASP A 536 -13.95 56.44 -25.51
N ILE A 537 -14.38 57.37 -24.66
CA ILE A 537 -15.59 57.37 -23.80
C ILE A 537 -16.81 57.88 -24.58
N GLU A 538 -18.01 57.29 -24.42
CA GLU A 538 -19.29 58.03 -24.39
C GLU A 538 -20.49 57.20 -23.87
N ASP A 539 -21.36 57.92 -23.15
CA ASP A 539 -22.56 57.51 -22.39
C ASP A 539 -23.78 57.12 -23.24
N ALA A 540 -24.70 56.32 -22.66
CA ALA A 540 -26.18 56.40 -22.72
C ALA A 540 -26.81 55.09 -22.17
N GLU A 541 -27.41 55.11 -20.98
CA GLU A 541 -28.85 55.30 -20.68
C GLU A 541 -29.82 54.19 -21.15
N ASP A 542 -30.49 53.60 -20.15
CA ASP A 542 -31.88 53.14 -20.07
C ASP A 542 -32.46 52.14 -21.08
N ALA A 543 -32.94 50.98 -20.57
CA ALA A 543 -34.39 50.73 -20.38
C ALA A 543 -34.73 49.24 -20.08
N ASN A 544 -35.44 49.07 -18.96
CA ASN A 544 -36.59 48.18 -18.70
C ASN A 544 -36.96 47.04 -19.69
N GLY A 545 -37.30 45.86 -19.14
CA GLY A 545 -38.15 44.92 -19.87
C GLY A 545 -38.34 43.53 -19.28
N SER A 546 -38.89 43.43 -18.06
CA SER A 546 -39.52 42.21 -17.55
C SER A 546 -40.82 41.88 -18.29
N VAL A 547 -41.03 40.67 -18.83
CA VAL A 547 -42.36 40.03 -18.93
C VAL A 547 -42.23 38.50 -18.88
N SER A 548 -43.08 37.93 -18.02
CA SER A 548 -43.32 36.52 -17.71
C SER A 548 -44.45 35.94 -18.57
N THR A 549 -44.70 34.62 -18.44
CA THR A 549 -45.94 33.85 -18.73
C THR A 549 -46.30 33.60 -20.22
N ALA A 550 -46.81 32.45 -20.67
CA ALA A 550 -47.43 31.29 -20.03
C ALA A 550 -47.63 30.09 -21.02
N LEU A 551 -47.68 28.87 -20.45
CA LEU A 551 -48.65 27.75 -20.65
C LEU A 551 -48.95 27.25 -22.10
N GLU A 552 -48.52 26.02 -22.45
CA GLU A 552 -49.29 24.73 -22.50
C GLU A 552 -49.90 24.43 -23.89
N PRO A 553 -50.36 23.19 -24.23
CA PRO A 553 -49.79 21.85 -23.99
C PRO A 553 -49.92 20.90 -25.23
N ASP A 554 -49.53 19.63 -25.03
CA ASP A 554 -50.00 18.37 -25.65
C ASP A 554 -49.98 18.13 -27.18
N ASP A 555 -49.28 17.08 -27.62
CA ASP A 555 -49.92 15.89 -28.24
C ASP A 555 -48.93 14.67 -28.33
N PRO A 556 -49.42 13.41 -28.29
CA PRO A 556 -48.61 12.20 -28.12
C PRO A 556 -48.48 11.33 -29.40
N GLY A 557 -47.46 10.47 -29.42
CA GLY A 557 -47.57 9.08 -29.89
C GLY A 557 -47.28 8.74 -31.37
N LEU A 558 -46.90 7.45 -31.54
CA LEU A 558 -46.56 6.67 -32.74
C LEU A 558 -45.12 6.85 -33.25
N THR A 559 -44.25 5.83 -33.33
CA THR A 559 -44.38 4.35 -33.42
C THR A 559 -43.14 3.65 -32.86
#